data_AF-A0A925IVI1-F1
#
_entry.id   AF-A0A925IVI1-F1
#
_cell.length_a   1.000
_cell.length_b   1.000
_cell.length_c   1.000
_cell.angle_alpha   90.00
_cell.angle_beta   90.00
_cell.angle_gamma   90.00
#
_symmetry.space_group_name_H-M   'P 1'
#
loop_
_entity.id
_entity.type
_entity.pdbx_description
1 polymer ?
#
loop_
_entity_poly.entity_id
_entity_poly.type
_entity_poly.pdbx_seq_one_letter_code
_entity_poly.pdbx_strand_id
1 'polypeptide(L)'
;MSKYKDNIKCSFCGKDKRDVLMLIAGIDGHICEACVEQAFDIINDELKVKKSSVKKDSMGSLPTTITPAQIKTFLDQYVIGQTDAKKYLSVAVYNHYKRLNNIAN
;
A
#
# COMPACT_ATOMS: atom_id res chain seq x y z
N MET A 1 14.91 11.39 52.88
CA MET A 1 13.85 11.51 51.85
C MET A 1 14.51 11.49 50.48
N SER A 2 14.75 10.30 49.94
CA SER A 2 15.42 10.13 48.64
C SER A 2 14.40 10.26 47.52
N LYS A 3 14.62 11.27 46.67
CA LYS A 3 13.81 11.62 45.50
C LYS A 3 13.80 10.45 44.50
N TYR A 4 12.76 9.62 44.54
CA TYR A 4 12.41 8.74 43.42
C TYR A 4 11.80 9.62 42.34
N LYS A 5 12.66 10.31 41.57
CA LYS A 5 12.25 10.89 40.30
C LYS A 5 12.17 9.71 39.35
N ASP A 6 10.99 9.10 39.27
CA ASP A 6 10.67 8.22 38.16
C ASP A 6 10.92 9.02 36.88
N ASN A 7 12.05 8.77 36.22
CA ASN A 7 12.35 9.32 34.92
C ASN A 7 11.43 8.61 33.93
N ILE A 8 10.19 9.09 33.89
CA ILE A 8 9.17 8.63 32.96
C ILE A 8 9.63 9.06 31.58
N LYS A 9 10.22 8.08 30.87
CA LYS A 9 10.81 8.22 29.55
C LYS A 9 10.10 7.32 28.55
N CYS A 10 10.11 7.73 27.29
CA CYS A 10 9.57 6.91 26.22
C CYS A 10 10.41 5.64 26.02
N SER A 11 9.76 4.48 25.97
CA SER A 11 10.40 3.17 25.75
C SER A 11 10.98 3.00 24.33
N PHE A 12 10.60 3.86 23.37
CA PHE A 12 11.04 3.78 21.98
C PHE A 12 12.23 4.70 21.68
N CYS A 13 12.12 5.99 22.01
CA CYS A 13 13.16 6.98 21.72
C CYS A 13 13.99 7.41 22.92
N GLY A 14 13.61 7.02 24.15
CA GLY A 14 14.33 7.36 25.38
C GLY A 14 14.16 8.79 25.88
N LYS A 15 13.38 9.64 25.18
CA LYS A 15 13.11 11.03 25.58
C LYS A 15 12.28 11.10 26.86
N ASP A 16 12.53 12.11 27.68
CA ASP A 16 11.77 12.39 28.90
C ASP A 16 10.45 13.11 28.58
N LYS A 17 9.49 13.05 29.50
CA LYS A 17 8.20 13.79 29.42
C LYS A 17 8.34 15.30 29.13
N ARG A 18 9.49 15.91 29.39
CA ARG A 18 9.75 17.34 29.17
C ARG A 18 10.15 17.67 27.73
N ASP A 19 10.65 16.68 27.00
CA ASP A 19 11.17 16.85 25.62
C ASP A 19 10.14 16.48 24.56
N VAL A 20 8.95 16.04 24.99
CA VAL A 20 7.86 15.57 24.14
C VAL A 20 6.57 16.28 24.54
N LEU A 21 5.70 16.54 23.57
CA LEU A 21 4.45 17.24 23.81
C LEU A 21 3.50 16.40 24.67
N MET A 22 3.50 15.09 24.45
CA MET A 22 2.57 14.17 25.10
C MET A 22 3.22 12.80 25.31
N LEU A 23 3.10 12.28 26.53
CA LEU A 23 3.57 10.94 26.86
C LEU A 23 2.40 10.10 27.36
N ILE A 24 2.12 9.00 26.65
CA ILE A 24 1.05 8.06 26.91
C ILE A 24 1.62 6.91 27.76
N ALA A 25 0.99 6.64 28.90
CA ALA A 25 1.37 5.54 29.80
C ALA A 25 0.50 4.30 29.53
N GLY A 26 1.14 3.16 29.28
CA GLY A 26 0.53 1.83 29.23
C GLY A 26 0.85 1.01 30.48
N ILE A 27 0.44 -0.26 30.49
CA ILE A 27 0.64 -1.19 31.62
C ILE A 27 2.13 -1.44 31.87
N ASP A 28 2.90 -1.71 30.80
CA ASP A 28 4.32 -2.08 30.87
C ASP A 28 5.26 -1.09 30.16
N GLY A 29 4.80 0.13 29.82
CA GLY A 29 5.65 1.07 29.07
C GLY A 29 5.03 2.42 28.75
N HIS A 30 5.84 3.32 28.21
CA HIS A 30 5.43 4.68 27.86
C HIS A 30 5.81 5.01 26.41
N ILE A 31 4.91 5.65 25.66
CA ILE A 31 5.14 6.06 24.26
C ILE A 31 4.82 7.55 24.08
N CYS A 32 5.64 8.28 23.33
CA CYS A 32 5.40 9.70 23.04
C CYS A 32 4.67 9.91 21.70
N GLU A 33 4.12 11.11 21.48
CA GLU A 33 3.42 11.47 20.25
C GLU A 33 4.26 11.23 18.99
N ALA A 34 5.54 11.62 19.03
CA ALA A 34 6.43 11.48 17.87
C ALA A 34 6.70 10.02 17.50
N CYS A 35 6.81 9.12 18.50
CA CYS A 35 6.97 7.70 18.24
C CYS A 35 5.68 7.06 17.72
N VAL A 36 4.50 7.54 18.13
CA VAL A 36 3.22 7.08 17.59
C VAL A 36 3.09 7.47 16.11
N GLU A 37 3.43 8.70 15.75
CA GLU A 37 3.41 9.16 14.35
C GLU A 37 4.37 8.35 13.48
N GLN A 38 5.62 8.17 13.94
CA GLN A 38 6.60 7.36 13.20
C GLN A 38 6.17 5.90 13.07
N ALA A 39 5.63 5.31 14.13
CA ALA A 39 5.12 3.95 14.08
C ALA A 39 3.93 3.85 13.11
N PHE A 40 3.04 4.84 13.10
CA PHE A 40 1.91 4.89 12.17
C PHE A 40 2.36 4.99 10.72
N ASP A 41 3.41 5.78 10.43
CA ASP A 41 3.99 5.88 9.09
C ASP A 41 4.64 4.56 8.65
N ILE A 42 5.42 3.91 9.52
CA ILE A 42 6.02 2.59 9.24
C ILE A 42 4.92 1.55 8.96
N ILE A 43 3.89 1.50 9.79
CA ILE A 43 2.74 0.59 9.60
C ILE A 43 2.03 0.91 8.30
N ASN A 44 1.79 2.19 7.98
CA ASN A 44 1.13 2.57 6.74
C ASN A 44 1.97 2.24 5.52
N ASP A 45 3.28 2.41 5.55
CA ASP A 45 4.15 2.03 4.45
C ASP A 45 4.19 0.52 4.28
N GLU A 46 4.22 -0.25 5.37
CA GLU A 46 4.15 -1.70 5.29
C GLU A 46 2.76 -2.19 4.84
N LEU A 47 1.69 -1.52 5.25
CA LEU A 47 0.34 -1.74 4.76
C LEU A 47 0.18 -1.28 3.32
N LYS A 48 0.88 -0.25 2.84
CA LYS A 48 0.94 0.11 1.42
C LYS A 48 1.73 -0.91 0.64
N VAL A 49 2.79 -1.52 1.20
CA VAL A 49 3.50 -2.65 0.58
C VAL A 49 2.59 -3.88 0.51
N LYS A 50 1.84 -4.20 1.58
CA LYS A 50 0.86 -5.30 1.59
C LYS A 50 -0.37 -5.00 0.71
N LYS A 51 -0.79 -3.73 0.62
CA LYS A 51 -1.81 -3.27 -0.34
C LYS A 51 -1.25 -3.15 -1.76
N SER A 52 0.06 -3.04 -1.96
CA SER A 52 0.70 -3.20 -3.28
C SER A 52 0.66 -4.66 -3.75
N SER A 53 0.39 -5.61 -2.85
CA SER A 53 0.01 -6.99 -3.20
C SER A 53 -1.45 -7.13 -3.66
N VAL A 54 -2.29 -6.09 -3.53
CA VAL A 54 -3.73 -6.15 -3.89
C VAL A 54 -4.18 -5.01 -4.82
N LYS A 55 -3.51 -3.86 -4.82
CA LYS A 55 -3.86 -2.63 -5.57
C LYS A 55 -2.61 -1.78 -5.82
N LYS A 56 -1.65 -2.29 -6.60
CA LYS A 56 -0.82 -1.40 -7.41
C LYS A 56 -1.59 -1.21 -8.72
N ASP A 57 -2.35 -0.12 -8.79
CA ASP A 57 -2.60 0.59 -10.04
C ASP A 57 -1.24 1.07 -10.54
N SER A 58 -0.49 0.13 -11.09
CA SER A 58 0.64 0.44 -11.93
C SER A 58 0.01 0.97 -13.19
N MET A 59 0.29 2.21 -13.54
CA MET A 59 -0.11 2.86 -14.80
C MET A 59 0.52 2.16 -16.04
N GLY A 60 0.94 0.90 -15.91
CA GLY A 60 1.51 0.01 -16.90
C GLY A 60 1.31 -1.49 -16.61
N SER A 61 0.46 -1.89 -15.64
CA SER A 61 0.14 -3.30 -15.38
C SER A 61 -1.36 -3.53 -15.51
N LEU A 62 -1.78 -4.35 -16.47
CA LEU A 62 -3.16 -4.81 -16.51
C LEU A 62 -3.41 -5.71 -15.29
N PRO A 63 -4.48 -5.48 -14.51
CA PRO A 63 -4.88 -6.40 -13.46
C PRO A 63 -5.03 -7.81 -14.06
N THR A 64 -4.38 -8.81 -13.46
CA THR A 64 -4.42 -10.22 -13.90
C THR A 64 -5.84 -10.80 -13.93
N THR A 65 -6.80 -10.09 -13.34
CA THR A 65 -8.22 -10.42 -13.27
C THR A 65 -9.02 -10.06 -14.52
N ILE A 66 -8.48 -9.28 -15.46
CA ILE A 66 -9.18 -8.89 -16.68
C ILE A 66 -9.00 -9.96 -17.76
N THR A 67 -10.11 -10.50 -18.26
CA THR A 67 -10.11 -11.47 -19.36
C THR A 67 -10.19 -10.80 -20.74
N PRO A 68 -9.67 -11.41 -21.82
CA PRO A 68 -9.83 -10.89 -23.17
C PRO A 68 -11.30 -10.65 -23.57
N ALA A 69 -12.22 -11.45 -23.02
CA ALA A 69 -13.65 -11.28 -23.24
C ALA A 69 -14.16 -9.93 -22.68
N GLN A 70 -13.74 -9.55 -21.47
CA GLN A 70 -14.10 -8.27 -20.86
C GLN A 70 -13.54 -7.08 -21.63
N ILE A 71 -12.29 -7.19 -22.14
CA ILE A 71 -11.68 -6.16 -23.00
C ILE A 71 -12.51 -5.99 -24.28
N LYS A 72 -12.97 -7.10 -24.87
CA LYS A 72 -13.83 -7.06 -26.06
C LYS A 72 -15.16 -6.37 -25.75
N THR A 73 -15.83 -6.75 -24.65
CA THR A 73 -17.10 -6.15 -24.24
C THR A 73 -16.97 -4.65 -23.99
N PHE A 74 -15.84 -4.20 -23.43
CA PHE A 74 -15.55 -2.78 -23.30
C PHE A 74 -15.39 -2.09 -24.66
N LEU A 75 -14.65 -2.69 -25.59
CA LEU A 75 -14.52 -2.17 -26.96
C LEU A 75 -15.86 -2.15 -27.71
N ASP A 76 -16.76 -3.09 -27.43
CA ASP A 76 -18.11 -3.13 -28.02
C ASP A 76 -18.95 -1.89 -27.66
N GLN A 77 -18.65 -1.18 -26.56
CA GLN A 77 -19.33 0.07 -26.17
C GLN A 77 -18.97 1.26 -27.07
N TYR A 78 -17.80 1.22 -27.71
CA TYR A 78 -17.26 2.35 -28.48
C TYR A 78 -17.10 2.03 -29.97
N VAL A 79 -16.93 0.75 -30.33
CA VAL A 79 -16.66 0.30 -31.70
C VAL A 79 -17.76 -0.66 -32.14
N ILE A 80 -18.59 -0.21 -33.07
CA ILE A 80 -19.69 -1.00 -33.64
C ILE A 80 -19.15 -1.86 -34.79
N GLY A 81 -19.52 -3.15 -34.84
CA GLY A 81 -19.05 -4.10 -35.86
C GLY A 81 -17.65 -4.67 -35.59
N GLN A 82 -16.87 -4.97 -36.63
CA GLN A 82 -15.45 -5.40 -36.55
C GLN A 82 -15.12 -6.45 -35.47
N THR A 83 -15.89 -7.54 -35.47
CA THR A 83 -15.84 -8.60 -34.44
C THR A 83 -14.48 -9.28 -34.36
N ASP A 84 -13.88 -9.55 -35.52
CA ASP A 84 -12.58 -10.22 -35.60
C ASP A 84 -11.45 -9.32 -35.11
N ALA A 85 -11.42 -8.05 -35.52
CA ALA A 85 -10.42 -7.10 -35.06
C ALA A 85 -10.46 -6.92 -33.53
N LYS A 86 -11.66 -6.77 -32.94
CA LYS A 86 -11.81 -6.67 -31.47
C LYS A 86 -11.32 -7.93 -30.77
N LYS A 87 -11.58 -9.12 -31.33
CA LYS A 87 -11.06 -10.38 -30.78
C LYS A 87 -9.53 -10.41 -30.79
N TYR A 88 -8.89 -10.06 -31.91
CA TYR A 88 -7.43 -10.05 -32.02
C TYR A 88 -6.79 -9.02 -31.08
N LEU A 89 -7.34 -7.80 -31.03
CA LEU A 89 -6.83 -6.74 -30.16
C LEU A 89 -6.94 -7.11 -28.68
N SER A 90 -8.08 -7.63 -28.24
CA SER A 90 -8.26 -8.05 -26.85
C SER A 90 -7.26 -9.12 -26.41
N VAL A 91 -6.96 -10.10 -27.28
CA VAL A 91 -5.96 -11.13 -27.00
C VAL A 91 -4.54 -10.56 -27.03
N ALA A 92 -4.22 -9.70 -28.00
CA ALA A 92 -2.91 -9.09 -28.14
C ALA A 92 -2.55 -8.21 -26.93
N VAL A 93 -3.48 -7.36 -26.48
CA VAL A 93 -3.30 -6.49 -25.31
C VAL A 93 -3.15 -7.32 -24.03
N TYR A 94 -4.01 -8.32 -23.83
CA TYR A 94 -3.90 -9.23 -22.69
C TYR A 94 -2.52 -9.92 -22.65
N ASN A 95 -2.06 -10.46 -23.77
CA ASN A 95 -0.75 -11.11 -23.85
C ASN A 95 0.41 -10.12 -23.69
N HIS A 96 0.29 -8.89 -24.19
CA HIS A 96 1.30 -7.85 -24.02
C HIS A 96 1.51 -7.52 -22.55
N TYR A 97 0.45 -7.23 -21.80
CA TYR A 97 0.56 -6.94 -20.38
C TYR A 97 0.93 -8.16 -19.55
N LYS A 98 0.51 -9.37 -19.94
CA LYS A 98 1.01 -10.61 -19.33
C LYS A 98 2.53 -10.72 -19.47
N ARG A 99 3.10 -10.36 -20.63
CA ARG A 99 4.55 -10.33 -20.83
C ARG A 99 5.23 -9.25 -19.99
N LEU A 100 4.66 -8.05 -19.91
CA LEU A 100 5.21 -6.97 -19.09
C LEU A 100 5.23 -7.32 -17.60
N ASN A 101 4.17 -7.93 -17.08
CA ASN A 101 4.10 -8.39 -15.69
C ASN A 101 5.11 -9.51 -15.40
N ASN A 102 5.40 -10.38 -16.37
CA ASN A 102 6.44 -11.41 -16.22
C ASN A 102 7.86 -10.84 -16.23
N ILE A 103 8.09 -9.68 -16.85
CA ILE A 103 9.42 -9.01 -16.90
C ILE A 103 9.67 -8.15 -15.65
N ALA A 104 8.60 -7.69 -14.97
CA ALA A 104 8.69 -6.84 -13.79
C ALA A 104 8.86 -7.62 -12.46
N ASN A 105 9.08 -8.93 -12.50
CA ASN A 105 9.38 -9.79 -11.34
C ASN A 105 10.83 -10.30 -11.39
#